data_AF-A8MCQ1-F1
#
_entry.id   AF-A8MCQ1-F1
#
_cell.length_a   1.000
_cell.length_b   1.000
_cell.length_c   1.000
_cell.angle_alpha   90.00
_cell.angle_beta   90.00
_cell.angle_gamma   90.00
#
_symmetry.space_group_name_H-M   'P 1'
#
loop_
_entity.id
_entity.type
_entity.pdbx_description
1 polymer ?
#
loop_
_entity_poly.entity_id
_entity_poly.type
_entity_poly.pdbx_seq_one_letter_code
_entity_poly.pdbx_strand_id
1 'polypeptide(L)'
;MGTVNVNKPVTTMLSELSSDLNRDDLVLVERMPQIKETERYRDVVINMLKEFHVTLVLVRLVFKNGEVKGYVFLVKADDSSEVPGNGHVEGYVIVRDHRGRMTKYVYNPEEAPLDYLAREVLTFAELYRKAEERVIKLGLTEAYRDRGFFTDYE
;
A
#
# COMPACT_ATOMS: atom_id res chain seq x y z
N MET A 1 -4.20 -11.80 18.79
CA MET A 1 -4.44 -11.25 17.45
C MET A 1 -5.80 -11.76 16.98
N GLY A 2 -6.76 -10.89 16.74
CA GLY A 2 -8.08 -11.28 16.22
C GLY A 2 -8.03 -11.52 14.72
N THR A 3 -8.87 -12.39 14.18
CA THR A 3 -9.07 -12.55 12.73
C THR A 3 -10.56 -12.40 12.40
N VAL A 4 -10.87 -11.60 11.39
CA VAL A 4 -12.23 -11.28 10.94
C VAL A 4 -12.30 -11.53 9.44
N ASN A 5 -13.25 -12.34 9.00
CA ASN A 5 -13.58 -12.46 7.59
C ASN A 5 -14.52 -11.32 7.22
N VAL A 6 -14.09 -10.45 6.30
CA VAL A 6 -14.83 -9.24 5.93
C VAL A 6 -16.04 -9.56 5.06
N ASN A 7 -16.07 -10.75 4.44
CA ASN A 7 -17.09 -11.20 3.48
C ASN A 7 -17.27 -10.20 2.31
N LYS A 8 -16.18 -9.55 1.90
CA LYS A 8 -16.11 -8.62 0.77
C LYS A 8 -14.93 -8.99 -0.12
N PRO A 9 -14.99 -8.70 -1.43
CA PRO A 9 -13.91 -9.02 -2.35
C PRO A 9 -12.65 -8.20 -2.04
N VAL A 10 -11.49 -8.74 -2.41
CA VAL A 10 -10.18 -8.08 -2.24
C VAL A 10 -10.08 -6.73 -2.96
N THR A 11 -10.85 -6.50 -4.03
CA THR A 11 -10.98 -5.18 -4.67
C THR A 11 -11.52 -4.08 -3.74
N THR A 12 -12.33 -4.45 -2.73
CA THR A 12 -12.73 -3.51 -1.67
C THR A 12 -11.53 -3.11 -0.81
N MET A 13 -10.66 -4.07 -0.46
CA MET A 13 -9.42 -3.81 0.28
C MET A 13 -8.50 -2.86 -0.49
N LEU A 14 -8.39 -3.07 -1.80
CA LEU A 14 -7.64 -2.20 -2.71
C LEU A 14 -8.20 -0.77 -2.71
N SER A 15 -9.53 -0.62 -2.72
CA SER A 15 -10.17 0.69 -2.57
C SER A 15 -9.91 1.35 -1.21
N GLU A 16 -9.91 0.57 -0.13
CA GLU A 16 -9.55 1.06 1.21
C GLU A 16 -8.10 1.55 1.27
N LEU A 17 -7.15 0.81 0.66
CA LEU A 17 -5.76 1.23 0.55
C LEU A 17 -5.63 2.57 -0.18
N SER A 18 -6.34 2.73 -1.31
CA SER A 18 -6.39 4.01 -2.04
C SER A 18 -6.91 5.15 -1.17
N SER A 19 -7.96 4.91 -0.39
CA SER A 19 -8.50 5.90 0.54
C SER A 19 -7.50 6.24 1.64
N ASP A 20 -6.85 5.25 2.22
CA ASP A 20 -5.91 5.44 3.32
C ASP A 20 -4.61 6.14 2.88
N LEU A 21 -4.12 5.87 1.66
CA LEU A 21 -2.99 6.60 1.06
C LEU A 21 -3.32 8.08 0.82
N ASN A 22 -4.60 8.42 0.67
CA ASN A 22 -5.04 9.81 0.48
C ASN A 22 -5.27 10.58 1.78
N ARG A 23 -5.30 9.92 2.93
CA ARG A 23 -5.53 10.58 4.23
C ARG A 23 -4.44 11.61 4.57
N ASP A 24 -4.86 12.69 5.21
CA ASP A 24 -3.97 13.79 5.63
C ASP A 24 -3.26 13.54 6.96
N ASP A 25 -3.71 12.55 7.72
CA ASP A 25 -3.09 12.14 8.99
C ASP A 25 -2.07 11.00 8.80
N LEU A 26 -1.71 10.67 7.56
CA LEU A 26 -0.68 9.70 7.24
C LEU A 26 0.72 10.28 7.55
N VAL A 27 1.52 9.54 8.32
CA VAL A 27 2.87 9.97 8.76
C VAL A 27 4.00 9.08 8.26
N LEU A 28 3.69 7.84 7.85
CA LEU A 28 4.68 6.93 7.30
C LEU A 28 4.01 6.04 6.26
N VAL A 29 4.74 5.79 5.18
CA VAL A 29 4.40 4.83 4.15
C VAL A 29 5.65 4.00 3.86
N GLU A 30 5.54 2.69 3.96
CA GLU A 30 6.58 1.73 3.57
C GLU A 30 5.95 0.66 2.69
N ARG A 31 6.73 0.03 1.81
CA ARG A 31 6.22 -0.99 0.90
C ARG A 31 7.22 -2.10 0.58
N MET A 32 6.70 -3.18 0.00
CA MET A 32 7.47 -4.17 -0.74
C MET A 32 6.75 -4.52 -2.06
N PRO A 33 7.49 -4.81 -3.14
CA PRO A 33 8.95 -4.81 -3.23
C PRO A 33 9.57 -3.42 -3.08
N GLN A 34 10.78 -3.36 -2.53
CA GLN A 34 11.57 -2.12 -2.53
C GLN A 34 12.10 -1.88 -3.94
N ILE A 35 12.13 -0.62 -4.36
CA ILE A 35 12.59 -0.25 -5.71
C ILE A 35 13.72 0.76 -5.60
N LYS A 36 14.58 0.80 -6.62
CA LYS A 36 15.60 1.84 -6.72
C LYS A 36 14.93 3.17 -7.05
N GLU A 37 15.60 4.28 -6.71
CA GLU A 37 15.12 5.64 -7.02
C GLU A 37 14.86 5.86 -8.52
N THR A 38 15.57 5.15 -9.39
CA THR A 38 15.44 5.25 -10.85
C THR A 38 14.32 4.38 -11.42
N GLU A 39 13.76 3.47 -10.62
CA GLU A 39 12.74 2.52 -11.06
C GLU A 39 11.34 3.04 -10.75
N ARG A 40 10.37 2.65 -11.57
CA ARG A 40 8.96 2.88 -11.28
C ARG A 40 8.39 1.65 -10.60
N TYR A 41 7.71 1.84 -9.49
CA TYR A 41 7.11 0.75 -8.73
C TYR A 41 6.22 -0.16 -9.56
N ARG A 42 5.39 0.47 -10.41
CA ARG A 42 4.55 -0.22 -11.36
C ARG A 42 5.35 -1.19 -12.22
N ASP A 43 6.46 -0.75 -12.77
CA ASP A 43 7.24 -1.55 -13.71
C ASP A 43 7.87 -2.74 -12.99
N VAL A 44 8.33 -2.57 -11.75
CA VAL A 44 8.82 -3.67 -10.92
C VAL A 44 7.72 -4.70 -10.62
N VAL A 45 6.55 -4.25 -10.18
CA VAL A 45 5.41 -5.14 -9.87
C VAL A 45 4.93 -5.87 -11.13
N ILE A 46 4.79 -5.19 -12.26
CA ILE A 46 4.37 -5.80 -13.53
C ILE A 46 5.44 -6.78 -14.03
N ASN A 47 6.72 -6.44 -13.94
CA ASN A 47 7.80 -7.33 -14.37
C ASN A 47 7.86 -8.60 -13.51
N MET A 48 7.72 -8.47 -12.19
CA MET A 48 7.61 -9.64 -11.30
C MET A 48 6.43 -10.53 -11.70
N LEU A 49 5.28 -9.93 -12.02
CA LEU A 49 4.10 -10.69 -12.42
C LEU A 49 4.28 -11.39 -13.75
N LYS A 50 4.96 -10.76 -14.72
CA LYS A 50 5.29 -11.37 -16.02
C LYS A 50 6.32 -12.47 -15.93
N GLU A 51 7.36 -12.28 -15.11
CA GLU A 51 8.49 -13.21 -15.01
C GLU A 51 8.18 -14.42 -14.15
N PHE A 52 7.49 -14.21 -13.02
CA PHE A 52 7.23 -15.26 -12.04
C PHE A 52 5.78 -15.73 -12.01
N HIS A 53 4.89 -15.16 -12.82
CA HIS A 53 3.44 -15.39 -12.77
C HIS A 53 2.81 -15.13 -11.39
N VAL A 54 3.53 -14.43 -10.51
CA VAL A 54 3.09 -14.12 -9.16
C VAL A 54 3.75 -12.83 -8.67
N THR A 55 3.03 -12.02 -7.90
CA THR A 55 3.62 -10.87 -7.21
C THR A 55 2.96 -10.65 -5.86
N LEU A 56 3.81 -10.50 -4.84
CA LEU A 56 3.41 -10.16 -3.48
C LEU A 56 3.66 -8.67 -3.24
N VAL A 57 2.63 -7.96 -2.81
CA VAL A 57 2.71 -6.56 -2.42
C VAL A 57 2.41 -6.42 -0.93
N LEU A 58 3.26 -5.66 -0.25
CA LEU A 58 3.03 -5.23 1.12
C LEU A 58 3.06 -3.72 1.17
N VAL A 59 2.12 -3.11 1.88
CA VAL A 59 2.13 -1.66 2.16
C VAL A 59 1.83 -1.45 3.63
N ARG A 60 2.74 -0.77 4.33
CA ARG A 60 2.57 -0.38 5.73
C ARG A 60 2.33 1.12 5.81
N LEU A 61 1.26 1.48 6.48
CA LEU A 61 0.82 2.85 6.74
C LEU A 61 0.82 3.10 8.25
N VAL A 62 1.33 4.25 8.66
CA VAL A 62 1.22 4.74 10.05
C VAL A 62 0.51 6.07 10.03
N PHE A 63 -0.43 6.26 10.95
CA PHE A 63 -1.22 7.47 11.08
C PHE A 63 -0.90 8.24 12.37
N LYS A 64 -1.18 9.55 12.39
CA LYS A 64 -0.93 10.46 13.54
C LYS A 64 -1.60 9.98 14.83
N ASN A 65 -2.74 9.31 14.73
CA ASN A 65 -3.47 8.77 15.88
C ASN A 65 -2.83 7.50 16.49
N GLY A 66 -1.69 7.04 15.96
CA GLY A 66 -1.00 5.83 16.41
C GLY A 66 -1.53 4.53 15.79
N GLU A 67 -2.54 4.59 14.93
CA GLU A 67 -3.01 3.45 14.14
C GLU A 67 -1.95 3.03 13.10
N VAL A 68 -1.76 1.73 12.94
CA VAL A 68 -0.92 1.15 11.89
C VAL A 68 -1.74 0.19 11.06
N LYS A 69 -1.72 0.36 9.74
CA LYS A 69 -2.36 -0.55 8.79
C LYS A 69 -1.32 -1.21 7.90
N GLY A 70 -1.36 -2.53 7.79
CA GLY A 70 -0.53 -3.33 6.89
C GLY A 70 -1.40 -4.03 5.86
N TYR A 71 -1.35 -3.58 4.62
CA TYR A 71 -2.01 -4.21 3.48
C TYR A 71 -1.09 -5.26 2.89
N VAL A 72 -1.62 -6.47 2.68
CA VAL A 72 -0.90 -7.56 2.02
C VAL A 72 -1.81 -8.13 0.96
N PHE A 73 -1.33 -8.18 -0.29
CA PHE A 73 -2.04 -8.87 -1.35
C PHE A 73 -1.09 -9.58 -2.30
N LEU A 74 -1.59 -10.69 -2.83
CA LEU A 74 -0.90 -11.59 -3.73
C LEU A 74 -1.70 -11.64 -5.01
N VAL A 75 -1.03 -11.37 -6.13
CA VAL A 75 -1.60 -11.56 -7.47
C VAL A 75 -0.92 -12.77 -8.08
N LYS A 76 -1.70 -13.75 -8.54
CA LYS A 76 -1.23 -14.91 -9.29
C LYS A 76 -1.83 -14.84 -10.70
N ALA A 77 -1.03 -15.00 -11.73
CA ALA A 77 -1.54 -15.17 -13.08
C ALA A 77 -2.05 -16.61 -13.26
N ASP A 78 -3.22 -16.77 -13.88
CA ASP A 78 -3.85 -18.09 -14.02
C ASP A 78 -3.27 -18.93 -15.16
N ASP A 79 -2.53 -18.30 -16.09
CA ASP A 79 -2.01 -18.97 -17.28
C ASP A 79 -0.49 -18.78 -17.44
N SER A 80 0.15 -19.84 -17.94
CA SER A 80 1.59 -19.91 -18.26
C SER A 80 1.96 -19.25 -19.60
N SER A 81 0.97 -18.67 -20.28
CA SER A 81 1.18 -17.87 -21.48
C SER A 81 2.07 -16.64 -21.21
N GLU A 82 2.86 -16.21 -22.19
CA GLU A 82 3.72 -15.02 -22.09
C GLU A 82 2.97 -13.74 -21.67
N VAL A 83 1.66 -13.66 -21.92
CA VAL A 83 0.76 -12.60 -21.45
C VAL A 83 -0.51 -13.23 -20.91
N PRO A 84 -0.64 -13.40 -19.58
CA PRO A 84 -1.84 -13.99 -19.01
C PRO A 84 -3.05 -13.04 -19.18
N GLY A 85 -4.24 -13.62 -19.40
CA GLY A 85 -5.48 -12.84 -19.57
C GLY A 85 -6.14 -12.47 -18.23
N ASN A 86 -6.07 -13.38 -17.26
CA ASN A 86 -6.69 -13.28 -15.95
C ASN A 86 -5.69 -13.58 -14.83
N GLY A 87 -6.00 -13.10 -13.63
CA GLY A 87 -5.27 -13.45 -12.43
C GLY A 87 -6.16 -13.56 -11.20
N HIS A 88 -5.73 -14.42 -10.29
CA HIS A 88 -6.30 -14.60 -8.97
C HIS A 88 -5.67 -13.66 -7.95
N VAL A 89 -6.49 -12.92 -7.21
CA VAL A 89 -6.02 -11.98 -6.19
C VAL A 89 -6.52 -12.39 -4.81
N GLU A 90 -5.59 -12.45 -3.87
CA GLU A 90 -5.85 -12.75 -2.46
C GLU A 90 -5.29 -11.62 -1.61
N GLY A 91 -5.91 -11.31 -0.47
CA GLY A 91 -5.39 -10.25 0.38
C GLY A 91 -6.01 -10.14 1.76
N TYR A 92 -5.29 -9.46 2.64
CA TYR A 92 -5.74 -9.13 3.98
C TYR A 92 -5.12 -7.81 4.46
N VAL A 93 -5.76 -7.22 5.46
CA VAL A 93 -5.27 -6.04 6.17
C VAL A 93 -5.01 -6.41 7.62
N ILE A 94 -3.87 -6.00 8.15
CA ILE A 94 -3.59 -6.03 9.59
C ILE A 94 -3.75 -4.61 10.11
N VAL A 95 -4.66 -4.41 11.06
CA VAL A 95 -4.82 -3.13 11.76
C VAL A 95 -4.32 -3.29 13.18
N ARG A 96 -3.41 -2.42 13.60
CA ARG A 96 -3.03 -2.21 14.99
C ARG A 96 -3.62 -0.88 15.45
N ASP A 97 -4.51 -0.92 16.43
CA ASP A 97 -5.08 0.30 17.00
C ASP A 97 -4.07 1.00 17.94
N HIS A 98 -4.43 2.22 18.38
CA HIS A 98 -3.64 3.02 19.31
C HIS A 98 -3.38 2.34 20.67
N ARG A 99 -4.12 1.28 21.01
CA ARG A 99 -3.94 0.48 22.24
C ARG A 99 -3.07 -0.77 21.99
N GLY A 100 -2.50 -0.90 20.80
CA GLY A 100 -1.67 -2.04 20.39
C GLY A 100 -2.47 -3.30 20.06
N ARG A 101 -3.80 -3.26 20.02
CA ARG A 101 -4.61 -4.43 19.67
C ARG A 101 -4.53 -4.65 18.16
N MET A 102 -4.19 -5.88 17.79
CA MET A 102 -4.03 -6.28 16.40
C MET A 102 -5.20 -7.14 15.92
N THR A 103 -5.77 -6.75 14.78
CA THR A 103 -6.85 -7.46 14.08
C THR A 103 -6.46 -7.67 12.62
N LYS A 104 -6.58 -8.92 12.14
CA LYS A 104 -6.43 -9.30 10.74
C LYS A 104 -7.80 -9.35 10.08
N TYR A 105 -7.98 -8.61 9.01
CA TYR A 105 -9.18 -8.58 8.18
C TYR A 105 -8.89 -9.31 6.88
N VAL A 106 -9.52 -10.46 6.67
CA VAL A 106 -9.34 -11.30 5.49
C VAL A 106 -10.47 -11.03 4.52
N TYR A 107 -10.11 -10.75 3.26
CA TYR A 107 -11.05 -10.49 2.18
C TYR A 107 -11.21 -11.74 1.33
N ASN A 108 -12.35 -11.84 0.64
CA ASN A 108 -12.61 -12.93 -0.28
C ASN A 108 -11.69 -12.78 -1.51
N PRO A 109 -11.02 -13.86 -1.93
CA PRO A 109 -10.27 -13.85 -3.18
C PRO A 109 -11.18 -13.55 -4.37
N GLU A 110 -10.59 -13.00 -5.42
CA GLU A 110 -11.32 -12.63 -6.65
C GLU A 110 -10.47 -12.92 -7.89
N GLU A 111 -11.12 -13.41 -8.94
CA GLU A 111 -10.53 -13.44 -10.28
C GLU A 111 -10.73 -12.09 -10.95
N ALA A 112 -9.67 -11.51 -11.49
CA ALA A 112 -9.72 -10.23 -12.16
C ALA A 112 -8.88 -10.25 -13.44
N PRO A 113 -9.31 -9.51 -14.50
CA PRO A 113 -8.50 -9.33 -15.69
C PRO A 113 -7.16 -8.69 -15.33
N LEU A 114 -6.05 -9.16 -15.91
CA LEU A 114 -4.74 -8.61 -15.59
C LEU A 114 -4.59 -7.13 -16.00
N ASP A 115 -5.29 -6.69 -17.04
CA ASP A 115 -5.35 -5.27 -17.41
C ASP A 115 -5.99 -4.41 -16.33
N TYR A 116 -7.02 -4.92 -15.65
CA TYR A 116 -7.64 -4.24 -14.52
C TYR A 116 -6.65 -4.17 -13.35
N LEU A 117 -5.99 -5.29 -13.03
CA LEU A 117 -5.01 -5.35 -11.95
C LEU A 117 -3.79 -4.45 -12.22
N ALA A 118 -3.34 -4.37 -13.46
CA ALA A 118 -2.27 -3.46 -13.87
C ALA A 118 -2.69 -1.98 -13.70
N ARG A 119 -3.95 -1.62 -13.98
CA ARG A 119 -4.51 -0.28 -13.73
C ARG A 119 -4.64 0.04 -12.24
N GLU A 120 -5.00 -0.93 -11.43
CA GLU A 120 -5.03 -0.78 -9.97
C GLU A 120 -3.60 -0.56 -9.44
N VAL A 121 -2.62 -1.38 -9.84
CA VAL A 121 -1.20 -1.20 -9.51
C VAL A 121 -0.68 0.17 -9.94
N LEU A 122 -1.08 0.63 -11.14
CA LEU A 122 -0.79 1.98 -11.65
C LEU A 122 -1.31 3.06 -10.71
N THR A 123 -2.56 2.93 -10.29
CA THR A 123 -3.24 3.87 -9.41
C THR A 123 -2.57 3.89 -8.05
N PHE A 124 -2.26 2.71 -7.48
CA PHE A 124 -1.52 2.59 -6.22
C PHE A 124 -0.12 3.19 -6.30
N ALA A 125 0.63 2.92 -7.37
CA ALA A 125 1.99 3.46 -7.53
C ALA A 125 1.99 5.00 -7.51
N GLU A 126 1.01 5.63 -8.16
CA GLU A 126 0.89 7.09 -8.19
C GLU A 126 0.41 7.66 -6.85
N LEU A 127 -0.60 7.04 -6.23
CA LEU A 127 -1.08 7.45 -4.91
C LEU A 127 0.02 7.32 -3.84
N TYR A 128 0.79 6.23 -3.92
CA TYR A 128 1.94 5.99 -3.06
C TYR A 128 2.99 7.08 -3.23
N ARG A 129 3.38 7.41 -4.47
CA ARG A 129 4.35 8.47 -4.74
C ARG A 129 3.90 9.81 -4.16
N LYS A 130 2.63 10.17 -4.36
CA LYS A 130 2.04 11.39 -3.77
C LYS A 130 2.03 11.35 -2.24
N ALA A 131 1.74 10.18 -1.66
CA ALA A 131 1.74 9.99 -0.21
C ALA A 131 3.16 10.15 0.37
N GLU A 132 4.18 9.57 -0.25
CA GLU A 132 5.58 9.76 0.14
C GLU A 132 6.00 11.22 0.06
N GLU A 133 5.74 11.90 -1.06
CA GLU A 133 6.06 13.32 -1.23
C GLU A 133 5.40 14.19 -0.16
N ARG A 134 4.14 13.88 0.20
CA ARG A 134 3.41 14.58 1.25
C ARG A 134 4.00 14.31 2.63
N VAL A 135 4.32 13.06 2.96
CA VAL A 135 4.95 12.69 4.24
C VAL A 135 6.32 13.37 4.40
N ILE A 136 7.13 13.39 3.34
CA ILE A 136 8.43 14.08 3.32
C ILE A 136 8.24 15.59 3.55
N LYS A 137 7.28 16.23 2.87
CA LYS A 137 6.97 17.65 3.06
C LYS A 137 6.51 17.96 4.49
N LEU A 138 5.68 17.10 5.09
CA LEU A 138 5.25 17.24 6.47
C LEU A 138 6.43 17.14 7.45
N GLY A 139 7.29 16.14 7.29
CA GLY A 139 8.50 15.98 8.11
C GLY A 139 9.46 17.16 7.97
N LEU A 140 9.65 17.69 6.76
CA LEU A 140 10.42 18.92 6.54
C LEU A 140 9.78 20.11 7.26
N THR A 141 8.46 20.29 7.14
CA THR A 141 7.72 21.40 7.76
C THR A 141 7.80 21.36 9.28
N GLU A 142 7.67 20.18 9.89
CA GLU A 142 7.83 19.98 11.33
C GLU A 142 9.27 20.27 11.77
N ALA A 143 10.28 19.79 11.03
CA ALA A 143 11.68 20.09 11.31
C ALA A 143 12.03 21.60 11.18
N TYR A 144 11.42 22.32 10.23
CA TYR A 144 11.57 23.78 10.12
C TYR A 144 10.86 24.52 11.27
N ARG A 145 9.69 24.02 11.71
CA ARG A 145 8.96 24.57 12.85
C ARG A 145 9.76 24.43 14.15
N ASP A 146 10.36 23.26 14.38
CA ASP A 146 11.22 23.01 15.55
C ASP A 146 12.49 23.87 15.54
N ARG A 147 13.04 24.18 14.36
CA ARG A 147 14.20 25.11 14.23
C ARG A 147 13.83 26.58 14.42
N GLY A 148 12.61 26.99 14.07
CA GLY A 148 12.13 28.36 14.22
C GLY A 148 11.86 28.80 15.66
N PHE A 149 11.80 27.87 16.62
CA PHE A 149 11.66 28.18 18.05
C PHE A 149 12.99 28.55 18.75
N PHE A 150 14.13 28.47 18.06
CA PHE A 150 15.45 28.82 18.62
C PHE A 150 16.00 30.18 18.15
N THR A 151 15.24 30.99 17.42
CA THR A 151 15.74 32.28 16.86
C THR A 151 15.11 33.55 17.42
N ASP A 152 14.23 33.47 18.43
CA ASP A 152 13.61 34.66 19.06
C ASP A 152 14.21 35.02 20.44
N TYR A 153 15.49 34.69 20.68
CA TYR A 153 16.26 35.19 21.82
C TYR A 153 17.62 35.72 21.37
N GLU A 154 17.64 36.90 20.74
CA GLU A 154 18.77 37.85 20.82
C GLU A 154 18.25 39.29 20.89
#